data_AF-A0A372RCS3-F1
#
_entry.id   AF-A0A372RCS3-F1
#
_cell.length_a   1.000
_cell.length_b   1.000
_cell.length_c   1.000
_cell.angle_alpha   90.00
_cell.angle_beta   90.00
_cell.angle_gamma   90.00
#
_symmetry.space_group_name_H-M   'P 1'
#
loop_
_entity.id
_entity.type
_entity.pdbx_description
1 polymer ?
#
loop_
_entity_poly.entity_id
_entity_poly.type
_entity_poly.pdbx_seq_one_letter_code
_entity_poly.pdbx_strand_id
1 'polypeptide(L)'
;MIEIDKILQDPYIIRIFTYNQNQKRRASRIHINYCLAITANSRGDLLEALKSFEECELIGQCGIESADKLVKKSYSYMQRLDSSRPKVSPICVQCNYEARDLIDIWNLLICKKCKNVACCGRECLDKHIIISHLGRPC
;
A
#
# COMPACT_ATOMS: atom_id res chain seq x y z
N MET A 1 -14.40 -3.68 10.45
CA MET A 1 -13.01 -3.80 10.93
C MET A 1 -12.46 -2.49 11.48
N ILE A 2 -12.61 -1.37 10.77
CA ILE A 2 -12.17 -0.03 11.22
C ILE A 2 -12.69 0.33 12.63
N GLU A 3 -13.93 -0.02 12.94
CA GLU A 3 -14.55 0.31 14.23
C GLU A 3 -13.98 -0.48 15.42
N ILE A 4 -13.62 -1.76 15.21
CA ILE A 4 -12.97 -2.59 16.22
C ILE A 4 -11.57 -2.06 16.52
N ASP A 5 -10.81 -1.70 15.49
CA ASP A 5 -9.47 -1.14 15.69
C ASP A 5 -9.53 0.22 16.42
N LYS A 6 -10.51 1.08 16.12
CA LYS A 6 -10.75 2.33 16.87
C LYS A 6 -11.00 2.10 18.35
N ILE A 7 -11.86 1.14 18.70
CA ILE A 7 -12.12 0.78 20.11
C ILE A 7 -10.84 0.27 20.76
N LEU A 8 -10.08 -0.57 20.06
CA LEU A 8 -8.81 -1.08 20.56
C LEU A 8 -7.77 0.02 20.72
N GLN A 9 -7.87 1.15 20.04
CA GLN A 9 -6.98 2.31 20.17
C GLN A 9 -7.42 3.33 21.24
N ASP A 10 -8.57 3.14 21.88
CA ASP A 10 -9.10 4.08 22.85
C ASP A 10 -8.12 4.30 24.04
N PRO A 11 -7.66 5.54 24.28
CA PRO A 11 -6.76 5.86 25.38
C PRO A 11 -7.26 5.43 26.76
N TYR A 12 -8.58 5.46 26.97
CA TYR A 12 -9.20 4.99 28.21
C TYR A 12 -8.99 3.50 28.39
N ILE A 13 -9.26 2.70 27.35
CA ILE A 13 -9.05 1.24 27.35
C ILE A 13 -7.58 0.91 27.59
N ILE A 14 -6.67 1.62 26.94
CA ILE A 14 -5.21 1.43 27.10
C ILE A 14 -4.80 1.63 28.56
N ARG A 15 -5.33 2.69 29.19
CA ARG A 15 -4.94 3.10 30.55
C ARG A 15 -5.43 2.13 31.62
N ILE A 16 -6.59 1.51 31.44
CA ILE A 16 -7.16 0.57 32.43
C ILE A 16 -6.62 -0.86 32.27
N PHE A 17 -6.04 -1.20 31.13
CA PHE A 17 -5.47 -2.51 30.88
C PHE A 17 -4.13 -2.71 31.60
N THR A 18 -3.98 -3.89 32.20
CA THR A 18 -2.66 -4.37 32.65
C THR A 18 -1.69 -4.50 31.48
N TYR A 19 -0.40 -4.58 31.78
CA TYR A 19 0.63 -4.79 30.74
C TYR A 19 0.30 -5.99 29.83
N ASN A 20 -0.07 -7.14 30.40
CA ASN A 20 -0.38 -8.34 29.64
C ASN A 20 -1.64 -8.15 28.76
N GLN A 21 -2.68 -7.49 29.28
CA GLN A 21 -3.86 -7.14 28.47
C GLN A 21 -3.49 -6.18 27.34
N ASN A 22 -2.60 -5.22 27.58
CA ASN A 22 -2.11 -4.32 26.55
C ASN A 22 -1.29 -5.03 25.46
N GLN A 23 -0.51 -6.06 25.80
CA GLN A 23 0.17 -6.88 24.78
C GLN A 23 -0.83 -7.70 23.97
N LYS A 24 -1.84 -8.31 24.60
CA LYS A 24 -2.93 -9.00 23.88
C LYS A 24 -3.71 -8.05 22.95
N ARG A 25 -4.00 -6.84 23.40
CA ARG A 25 -4.62 -5.78 22.57
C ARG A 25 -3.76 -5.45 21.34
N ARG A 26 -2.46 -5.22 21.52
CA ARG A 26 -1.51 -4.96 20.42
C ARG A 26 -1.45 -6.14 19.45
N ALA A 27 -1.38 -7.37 19.95
CA ALA A 27 -1.43 -8.57 19.13
C ALA A 27 -2.71 -8.65 18.28
N SER A 28 -3.88 -8.42 18.87
CA SER A 28 -5.15 -8.39 18.13
C SER A 28 -5.12 -7.36 16.99
N ARG A 29 -4.61 -6.15 17.26
CA ARG A 29 -4.48 -5.11 16.22
C ARG A 29 -3.54 -5.52 15.10
N ILE A 30 -2.41 -6.17 15.40
CA ILE A 30 -1.49 -6.71 14.38
C ILE A 30 -2.21 -7.75 13.51
N HIS A 31 -2.94 -8.69 14.13
CA HIS A 31 -3.68 -9.71 13.40
C HIS A 31 -4.76 -9.11 12.48
N ILE A 32 -5.52 -8.12 12.96
CA ILE A 32 -6.55 -7.42 12.17
C ILE A 32 -5.92 -6.74 10.95
N ASN A 33 -4.87 -5.94 11.17
CA ASN A 33 -4.20 -5.20 10.09
C ASN A 33 -3.53 -6.15 9.09
N TYR A 34 -2.93 -7.25 9.56
CA TYR A 34 -2.36 -8.24 8.65
C TYR A 34 -3.45 -8.87 7.77
N CYS A 35 -4.60 -9.25 8.33
CA CYS A 35 -5.71 -9.80 7.54
C CYS A 35 -6.26 -8.79 6.51
N LEU A 36 -6.37 -7.51 6.89
CA LEU A 36 -6.71 -6.42 5.97
C LEU A 36 -5.71 -6.35 4.82
N ALA A 37 -4.41 -6.33 5.14
CA ALA A 37 -3.35 -6.21 4.16
C ALA A 37 -3.38 -7.33 3.12
N ILE A 38 -3.51 -8.57 3.56
CA ILE A 38 -3.51 -9.76 2.69
C ILE A 38 -4.77 -9.78 1.81
N THR A 39 -5.91 -9.32 2.35
CA THR A 39 -7.17 -9.21 1.61
C THR A 39 -7.12 -8.11 0.55
N ALA A 40 -6.55 -6.95 0.88
CA ALA A 40 -6.34 -5.87 -0.09
C ALA A 40 -5.38 -6.31 -1.20
N ASN A 41 -4.26 -6.95 -0.83
CA ASN A 41 -3.28 -7.46 -1.77
C ASN A 41 -3.88 -8.50 -2.73
N SER A 42 -4.73 -9.41 -2.24
CA SER A 42 -5.38 -10.43 -3.10
C SER A 42 -6.40 -9.84 -4.07
N ARG A 43 -6.96 -8.66 -3.76
CA ARG A 43 -7.84 -7.89 -4.65
C ARG A 43 -7.06 -6.99 -5.62
N GLY A 44 -5.73 -6.94 -5.51
CA GLY A 44 -4.88 -6.03 -6.28
C GLY A 44 -4.91 -4.58 -5.79
N ASP A 45 -5.52 -4.31 -4.63
CA ASP A 45 -5.46 -3.00 -3.98
C ASP A 45 -4.15 -2.89 -3.19
N LEU A 46 -3.07 -2.64 -3.93
CA LEU A 46 -1.73 -2.67 -3.38
C LEU A 46 -1.49 -1.52 -2.37
N LEU A 47 -2.20 -0.40 -2.52
CA LEU A 47 -2.09 0.73 -1.61
C LEU A 47 -2.66 0.40 -0.23
N GLU A 48 -3.90 -0.10 -0.20
CA GLU A 48 -4.53 -0.50 1.05
C GLU A 48 -3.76 -1.65 1.71
N ALA A 49 -3.17 -2.53 0.89
CA ALA A 49 -2.25 -3.54 1.37
C ALA A 49 -1.02 -2.93 2.06
N LEU A 50 -0.35 -1.97 1.41
CA LEU A 50 0.83 -1.30 1.96
C LEU A 50 0.52 -0.59 3.27
N LYS A 51 -0.54 0.23 3.31
CA LYS A 51 -0.99 0.94 4.53
C LYS A 51 -1.26 -0.02 5.69
N SER A 52 -1.92 -1.13 5.41
CA SER A 52 -2.26 -2.13 6.42
C SER A 52 -1.01 -2.89 6.91
N PHE A 53 -0.04 -3.17 6.03
CA PHE A 53 1.25 -3.73 6.44
C PHE A 53 2.08 -2.74 7.26
N GLU A 54 2.09 -1.46 6.90
CA GLU A 54 2.73 -0.37 7.65
C GLU A 54 2.14 -0.25 9.06
N GLU A 55 0.82 -0.36 9.21
CA GLU A 55 0.19 -0.31 10.54
C GLU A 55 0.66 -1.47 11.43
N CYS A 56 0.92 -2.66 10.87
CA CYS A 56 1.50 -3.77 11.63
C CYS A 56 2.90 -3.42 12.17
N GLU A 57 3.73 -2.76 11.36
CA GLU A 57 5.07 -2.28 11.73
C GLU A 57 4.99 -1.18 12.79
N LEU A 58 4.08 -0.20 12.61
CA LEU A 58 3.86 0.90 13.55
C LEU A 58 3.42 0.40 14.93
N ILE A 59 2.54 -0.62 14.99
CA ILE A 59 2.19 -1.25 16.26
C ILE A 59 3.43 -1.92 16.87
N GLY A 60 4.25 -2.57 16.04
CA GLY A 60 5.51 -3.19 16.43
C GLY A 60 5.35 -4.45 17.29
N GLN A 61 6.48 -5.09 17.59
CA GLN A 61 6.50 -6.33 18.38
C GLN A 61 5.91 -6.13 19.79
N CYS A 62 5.13 -7.11 20.23
CA CYS A 62 4.35 -7.08 21.47
C CYS A 62 4.67 -8.26 22.41
N GLY A 63 5.62 -9.13 22.06
CA GLY A 63 6.04 -10.26 22.87
C GLY A 63 5.11 -11.48 22.77
N ILE A 64 4.07 -11.42 21.94
CA ILE A 64 3.23 -12.57 21.59
C ILE A 64 3.75 -13.12 20.25
N GLU A 65 4.32 -14.33 20.31
CA GLU A 65 5.08 -14.91 19.21
C GLU A 65 4.32 -14.93 17.87
N SER A 66 3.02 -15.27 17.90
CA SER A 66 2.20 -15.32 16.68
C SER A 66 2.07 -13.96 16.01
N ALA A 67 1.88 -12.90 16.79
CA ALA A 67 1.75 -11.53 16.29
C ALA A 67 3.11 -10.98 15.83
N ASP A 68 4.17 -11.24 16.59
CA ASP A 68 5.52 -10.78 16.25
C ASP A 68 6.03 -11.41 14.93
N LYS A 69 5.63 -12.64 14.63
CA LYS A 69 5.85 -13.27 13.31
C LYS A 69 5.13 -12.53 12.19
N LEU A 70 3.94 -11.99 12.45
CA LEU A 70 3.19 -11.22 11.44
C LEU A 70 3.83 -9.87 11.17
N VAL A 71 4.31 -9.15 12.20
CA VAL A 71 5.08 -7.89 12.02
C VAL A 71 6.26 -8.12 11.06
N LYS A 72 7.07 -9.15 11.30
CA LYS A 72 8.21 -9.50 10.42
C LYS A 72 7.78 -9.83 8.98
N LYS A 73 6.64 -10.51 8.82
CA LYS A 73 6.08 -10.81 7.50
C LYS A 73 5.60 -9.54 6.81
N SER A 74 4.93 -8.62 7.53
CA SER A 74 4.48 -7.34 7.01
C SER A 74 5.63 -6.54 6.42
N TYR A 75 6.74 -6.42 7.16
CA TYR A 75 7.96 -5.78 6.66
C TYR A 75 8.46 -6.39 5.35
N SER A 76 8.51 -7.73 5.28
CA SER A 76 8.93 -8.45 4.08
C SER A 76 7.98 -8.22 2.89
N TYR A 77 6.68 -8.10 3.14
CA TYR A 77 5.69 -7.78 2.11
C TYR A 77 5.82 -6.34 1.61
N MET A 78 6.02 -5.38 2.51
CA MET A 78 6.25 -3.97 2.15
C MET A 78 7.45 -3.83 1.24
N GLN A 79 8.60 -4.45 1.57
CA GLN A 79 9.78 -4.42 0.71
C GLN A 79 9.51 -4.97 -0.70
N ARG A 80 8.71 -6.04 -0.81
CA ARG A 80 8.32 -6.61 -2.12
C ARG A 80 7.40 -5.66 -2.88
N LEU A 81 6.42 -5.06 -2.20
CA LEU A 81 5.50 -4.12 -2.80
C LEU A 81 6.22 -2.85 -3.26
N ASP A 82 7.11 -2.29 -2.46
CA ASP A 82 7.98 -1.18 -2.84
C ASP A 82 8.85 -1.51 -4.04
N SER A 83 9.38 -2.74 -4.12
CA SER A 83 10.16 -3.17 -5.28
C SER A 83 9.33 -3.26 -6.58
N SER A 84 8.01 -3.43 -6.45
CA SER A 84 7.06 -3.46 -7.58
C SER A 84 6.60 -2.07 -8.01
N ARG A 85 6.96 -1.01 -7.26
CA ARG A 85 6.64 0.38 -7.61
C ARG A 85 7.20 0.74 -8.99
N PRO A 86 6.40 1.37 -9.87
CA PRO A 86 6.87 1.93 -11.12
C PRO A 86 8.09 2.84 -10.91
N LYS A 87 9.25 2.46 -11.47
CA LYS A 87 10.47 3.31 -11.50
C LYS A 87 10.44 4.24 -12.71
N VAL A 88 9.37 5.04 -12.80
CA VAL A 88 9.11 5.96 -13.90
C VAL A 88 9.04 7.38 -13.38
N SER A 89 9.27 8.35 -14.27
CA SER A 89 9.02 9.75 -13.93
C SER A 89 7.56 9.89 -13.44
N PRO A 90 7.30 10.59 -12.32
CA PRO A 90 5.95 10.80 -11.80
C PRO A 90 5.11 11.75 -12.67
N ILE A 91 5.54 12.03 -13.90
CA ILE A 91 4.91 12.97 -14.81
C ILE A 91 4.33 12.18 -15.99
N CYS A 92 3.05 12.39 -16.26
CA CYS A 92 2.38 11.82 -17.42
C CYS A 92 3.00 12.37 -18.71
N VAL A 93 3.55 11.48 -19.55
CA VAL A 93 4.21 11.87 -20.81
C VAL A 93 3.29 12.57 -21.81
N GLN A 94 1.98 12.34 -21.69
CA GLN A 94 1.00 12.84 -22.66
C GLN A 94 0.40 14.20 -22.29
N CYS A 95 0.21 14.48 -20.99
CA CYS A 95 -0.48 15.68 -20.53
C CYS A 95 0.28 16.47 -19.46
N ASN A 96 1.50 16.07 -19.11
CA ASN A 96 2.32 16.67 -18.07
C ASN A 96 1.67 16.72 -16.67
N TYR A 97 0.64 15.90 -16.42
CA TYR A 97 0.12 15.71 -15.07
C TYR A 97 1.22 15.14 -14.17
N GLU A 98 1.53 15.86 -13.09
CA GLU A 98 2.51 15.44 -12.08
C GLU A 98 1.79 14.77 -10.91
N ALA A 99 2.08 13.49 -10.72
CA ALA A 99 1.63 12.69 -9.59
C ALA A 99 2.23 13.27 -8.30
N ARG A 100 1.37 13.69 -7.37
CA ARG A 100 1.80 14.49 -6.20
C ARG A 100 2.13 13.63 -4.99
N ASP A 101 1.64 12.39 -4.96
CA ASP A 101 1.85 11.47 -3.86
C ASP A 101 2.14 10.04 -4.36
N LEU A 102 2.41 9.15 -3.40
CA LEU A 102 2.67 7.73 -3.64
C LEU A 102 1.51 7.02 -4.34
N ILE A 103 0.26 7.44 -4.07
CA ILE A 103 -0.97 6.86 -4.60
C ILE A 103 -1.05 7.14 -6.10
N ASP A 104 -0.87 8.40 -6.46
CA ASP A 104 -0.88 8.84 -7.84
C ASP A 104 0.19 8.11 -8.65
N ILE A 105 1.40 7.95 -8.10
CA ILE A 105 2.52 7.28 -8.77
C ILE A 105 2.24 5.80 -9.05
N TRP A 106 1.59 5.09 -8.13
CA TRP A 106 1.23 3.69 -8.32
C TRP A 106 0.08 3.49 -9.31
N ASN A 107 -0.79 4.48 -9.44
CA ASN A 107 -1.87 4.48 -10.42
C ASN A 107 -1.42 4.89 -11.82
N LEU A 108 -0.18 5.37 -11.99
CA LEU A 108 0.37 5.65 -13.31
C LEU A 108 0.48 4.36 -14.14
N LEU A 109 -0.07 4.41 -15.34
CA LEU A 109 0.02 3.32 -16.30
C LEU A 109 1.35 3.39 -17.04
N ILE A 110 2.14 2.32 -16.96
CA ILE A 110 3.41 2.23 -17.68
C ILE A 110 3.17 1.74 -19.11
N CYS A 111 3.73 2.45 -20.09
CA CYS A 111 3.75 1.96 -21.46
C CYS A 111 4.65 0.71 -21.57
N LYS A 112 4.09 -0.43 -21.98
CA LYS A 112 4.83 -1.70 -22.09
C LYS A 112 5.97 -1.68 -23.12
N LYS A 113 5.88 -0.81 -24.14
CA LYS A 113 6.91 -0.67 -25.19
C LYS A 113 8.07 0.21 -24.72
N CYS A 114 7.79 1.38 -24.14
CA CYS A 114 8.80 2.31 -23.62
C CYS A 114 9.41 1.84 -22.30
N LYS A 115 8.61 1.19 -21.43
CA LYS A 115 8.95 0.69 -20.08
C LYS A 115 9.34 1.75 -19.05
N ASN A 116 9.68 2.96 -19.45
CA ASN A 116 10.16 4.04 -18.59
C ASN A 116 9.26 5.29 -18.56
N VAL A 117 8.17 5.30 -19.33
CA VAL A 117 7.20 6.41 -19.33
C VAL A 117 5.88 6.00 -18.68
N ALA A 118 5.30 6.95 -17.95
CA ALA A 118 4.04 6.81 -17.27
C ALA A 118 2.95 7.65 -17.95
N CYS A 119 1.70 7.18 -17.86
CA CYS A 119 0.50 7.89 -18.27
C CYS A 119 -0.47 7.92 -17.09
N CYS A 120 -1.12 9.06 -16.84
CA CYS A 120 -2.04 9.22 -15.71
C CYS A 120 -3.37 8.45 -15.85
N GLY A 121 -3.64 7.88 -17.02
CA GLY A 121 -4.87 7.14 -17.28
C GLY A 121 -4.88 6.49 -18.67
N ARG A 122 -5.93 5.70 -18.93
CA ARG A 122 -6.07 4.90 -20.15
C ARG A 122 -6.05 5.77 -21.42
N GLU A 123 -6.77 6.89 -21.41
CA GLU A 123 -6.82 7.82 -22.55
C GLU A 123 -5.45 8.38 -22.91
N CYS A 124 -4.66 8.77 -21.90
CA CYS A 124 -3.30 9.26 -22.10
C CYS A 124 -2.38 8.15 -22.64
N LEU A 125 -2.54 6.92 -22.15
CA LEU A 125 -1.79 5.77 -22.62
C LEU A 125 -2.12 5.42 -24.08
N ASP A 126 -3.39 5.41 -24.44
CA ASP A 126 -3.83 5.08 -25.80
C ASP A 126 -3.37 6.15 -26.80
N LYS A 127 -3.49 7.44 -26.45
CA LYS A 127 -2.92 8.55 -27.25
C LYS A 127 -1.41 8.42 -27.42
N HIS A 128 -0.69 8.13 -26.33
CA HIS A 128 0.76 7.91 -26.39
C HIS A 128 1.11 6.75 -27.33
N ILE A 129 0.40 5.64 -27.27
CA ILE A 129 0.63 4.48 -28.17
C ILE A 129 0.37 4.87 -29.63
N ILE A 130 -0.71 5.58 -29.92
CA ILE A 130 -1.07 6.01 -31.28
C ILE A 130 0.01 6.93 -31.86
N ILE A 131 0.39 7.97 -31.12
CA ILE A 131 1.35 8.98 -31.57
C ILE A 131 2.75 8.39 -31.65
N SER A 132 3.23 7.72 -30.59
CA SER A 132 4.63 7.33 -30.45
C SER A 132 4.97 5.95 -31.00
N HIS A 133 3.99 5.08 -31.25
CA HIS A 133 4.26 3.71 -31.72
C HIS A 133 3.52 3.29 -32.98
N LEU A 134 2.45 3.99 -33.37
CA LEU A 134 1.70 3.70 -34.60
C LEU A 134 1.90 4.78 -35.67
N GLY A 135 2.57 5.88 -35.34
CA GLY A 135 2.94 6.94 -36.31
C GLY A 135 1.74 7.61 -36.96
N ARG A 136 0.56 7.58 -36.31
CA ARG A 136 -0.66 8.23 -36.80
C ARG A 136 -0.88 9.50 -35.98
N PRO A 137 -0.55 10.70 -36.49
CA PRO A 137 -0.94 11.92 -35.82
C PRO A 137 -2.48 12.03 -35.83
N CYS A 138 -3.04 12.42 -34.69
CA CYS A 138 -4.43 12.88 -34.57
C CYS A 138 -4.59 14.25 -35.21
#